data_AF-A0A418V4Z4-F1
#
_entry.id   AF-A0A418V4Z4-F1
#
_cell.length_a   1.000
_cell.length_b   1.000
_cell.length_c   1.000
_cell.angle_alpha   90.00
_cell.angle_beta   90.00
_cell.angle_gamma   90.00
#
_symmetry.space_group_name_H-M   'P 1'
#
loop_
_entity.id
_entity.type
_entity.pdbx_description
1 polymer ?
#
loop_
_entity_poly.entity_id
_entity_poly.type
_entity_poly.pdbx_seq_one_letter_code
_entity_poly.pdbx_strand_id
1 'polypeptide(L)'
;MVRVRLSPDARLGTAELLTFLRARGGQEFSAVACLTHGQGKRQRVTDQGLYHFTARGEVIEATGPSGQPRTLTPARFQEVFGSHQFHSLRPTGRLTDLGPLFA
;
A
#
# COMPACT_ATOMS: atom_id res chain seq x y z
N MET A 1 -8.67 -14.03 14.23
CA MET A 1 -7.67 -12.94 14.13
C MET A 1 -6.52 -13.43 13.27
N VAL A 2 -6.52 -13.13 11.96
CA VAL A 2 -5.51 -13.64 11.02
C VAL A 2 -4.22 -12.83 11.17
N ARG A 3 -3.19 -13.44 11.77
CA ARG A 3 -1.82 -12.91 11.74
C ARG A 3 -1.24 -13.17 10.35
N VAL A 4 -1.37 -12.21 9.45
CA VAL A 4 -0.66 -12.24 8.17
C VAL A 4 0.82 -12.00 8.47
N ARG A 5 1.61 -13.08 8.61
CA ARG A 5 3.07 -13.00 8.50
C ARG A 5 3.38 -12.83 7.01
N LEU A 6 3.68 -11.60 6.59
CA LEU A 6 4.19 -11.38 5.24
C LEU A 6 5.62 -11.92 5.19
N SER A 7 5.83 -12.97 4.40
CA SER A 7 7.17 -13.43 4.03
C SER A 7 7.93 -12.29 3.32
N PRO A 8 9.26 -12.17 3.47
CA PRO A 8 10.04 -11.12 2.84
C PRO A 8 9.89 -11.07 1.29
N ASP A 9 9.60 -12.22 0.66
CA ASP A 9 9.35 -12.34 -0.78
C ASP A 9 7.87 -12.23 -1.18
N ALA A 10 6.95 -12.07 -0.22
CA ALA A 10 5.53 -11.97 -0.52
C ALA A 10 5.23 -10.63 -1.20
N ARG A 11 4.70 -10.71 -2.42
CA ARG A 11 4.15 -9.58 -3.16
C ARG A 11 2.65 -9.53 -2.96
N LEU A 12 2.14 -8.37 -2.60
CA LEU A 12 0.71 -8.12 -2.48
C LEU A 12 0.21 -7.45 -3.75
N GLY A 13 -0.91 -7.94 -4.28
CA GLY A 13 -1.70 -7.17 -5.23
C GLY A 13 -2.41 -5.99 -4.53
N THR A 14 -2.95 -5.09 -5.34
CA THR A 14 -3.59 -3.83 -4.88
C THR A 14 -4.72 -4.06 -3.88
N ALA A 15 -5.61 -5.03 -4.15
CA ALA A 15 -6.72 -5.35 -3.26
C ALA A 15 -6.25 -5.97 -1.93
N GLU A 16 -5.20 -6.79 -1.97
CA GLU A 16 -4.60 -7.40 -0.78
C GLU A 16 -3.89 -6.34 0.07
N LEU A 17 -3.16 -5.42 -0.55
CA LEU A 17 -2.54 -4.30 0.14
C LEU A 17 -3.61 -3.42 0.80
N LEU A 18 -4.69 -3.09 0.09
CA LEU A 18 -5.77 -2.28 0.67
C LEU A 18 -6.42 -2.97 1.87
N THR A 19 -6.70 -4.27 1.75
CA THR A 19 -7.23 -5.08 2.85
C THR A 19 -6.26 -5.11 4.04
N PHE A 20 -4.96 -5.26 3.76
CA PHE A 20 -3.90 -5.23 4.76
C PHE A 20 -3.85 -3.90 5.51
N LEU A 21 -3.89 -2.77 4.80
CA LEU A 21 -3.81 -1.44 5.40
C LEU A 21 -5.04 -1.14 6.26
N ARG A 22 -6.24 -1.46 5.76
CA ARG A 22 -7.51 -1.24 6.48
C ARG A 22 -7.58 -1.97 7.81
N ALA A 23 -7.06 -3.19 7.86
CA ALA A 23 -7.00 -3.97 9.10
C ALA A 23 -6.11 -3.35 10.19
N ARG A 24 -5.32 -2.32 9.86
CA ARG A 24 -4.34 -1.68 10.76
C ARG A 24 -4.67 -0.23 11.10
N GLY A 25 -5.81 0.27 10.60
CA GLY A 25 -6.52 1.44 11.12
C GLY A 25 -5.67 2.67 11.42
N GLY A 26 -5.08 3.29 10.40
CA GLY A 26 -4.31 4.54 10.56
C GLY A 26 -2.82 4.36 10.84
N GLN A 27 -2.32 3.13 10.90
CA GLN A 27 -0.88 2.87 10.89
C GLN A 27 -0.30 3.05 9.49
N GLU A 28 0.78 3.81 9.38
CA GLU A 28 1.50 4.00 8.12
C GLU A 28 2.46 2.83 7.83
N PHE A 29 2.48 2.42 6.57
CA PHE A 29 3.40 1.42 6.04
C PHE A 29 4.15 1.96 4.84
N SER A 30 5.45 1.68 4.78
CA SER A 30 6.22 1.83 3.56
C SER A 30 6.16 0.53 2.75
N ALA A 31 6.11 0.65 1.41
CA ALA A 31 6.14 -0.47 0.48
C ALA A 31 6.78 -0.04 -0.84
N VAL A 32 7.50 -0.96 -1.48
CA VAL A 32 8.01 -0.73 -2.83
C VAL A 32 6.93 -1.17 -3.82
N ALA A 33 6.51 -0.25 -4.68
CA ALA A 33 5.61 -0.57 -5.78
C ALA A 33 6.42 -1.09 -6.96
N CYS A 34 5.98 -2.18 -7.58
CA CYS A 34 6.61 -2.74 -8.76
C CYS A 34 5.58 -3.08 -9.84
N LEU A 35 6.01 -3.00 -11.09
CA LEU A 35 5.24 -3.41 -12.26
C LEU A 35 5.82 -4.70 -12.80
N THR A 36 4.94 -5.60 -13.22
CA THR A 36 5.33 -6.84 -13.86
C THR A 36 5.06 -6.75 -15.35
N HIS A 37 6.09 -6.96 -16.16
CA HIS A 37 6.04 -6.88 -17.61
C HIS A 37 6.32 -8.25 -18.24
N GLY A 38 5.68 -8.52 -19.39
CA GLY A 38 5.82 -9.78 -20.10
C GLY A 38 5.03 -10.93 -19.47
N GLN A 39 5.12 -12.12 -20.07
CA GLN A 39 4.39 -13.31 -19.65
C GLN A 39 5.31 -14.54 -19.62
N GLY A 40 4.99 -15.48 -18.72
CA GLY A 40 5.71 -16.75 -18.57
C GLY A 40 7.21 -16.56 -18.28
N LYS A 41 8.07 -17.29 -19.01
CA LYS A 41 9.53 -17.30 -18.79
C LYS A 41 10.24 -15.97 -19.07
N ARG A 42 9.57 -14.98 -19.67
CA ARG A 42 10.10 -13.63 -19.94
C ARG A 42 9.54 -12.57 -19.01
N GLN A 43 8.83 -12.97 -17.96
CA GLN A 43 8.30 -12.05 -16.98
C GLN A 43 9.46 -11.31 -16.28
N ARG A 44 9.37 -9.98 -16.28
CA ARG A 44 10.32 -9.09 -15.60
C ARG A 44 9.57 -8.21 -14.62
N VAL A 45 10.21 -7.90 -13.51
CA VAL A 45 9.64 -7.07 -12.45
C VAL A 45 10.52 -5.85 -12.34
N THR A 46 9.88 -4.68 -12.36
CA THR A 46 10.58 -3.40 -12.30
C THR A 46 10.02 -2.58 -11.15
N ASP A 47 10.88 -2.27 -10.19
CA ASP A 47 10.55 -1.40 -9.07
C ASP A 47 10.32 0.03 -9.56
N GLN A 48 9.20 0.62 -9.15
CA GLN A 48 8.77 1.98 -9.51
C GLN A 48 9.12 3.00 -8.42
N GLY A 49 9.44 2.52 -7.21
CA GLY A 49 9.87 3.36 -6.09
C GLY A 49 9.16 3.02 -4.78
N LEU A 50 9.62 3.68 -3.72
CA LEU A 50 9.06 3.56 -2.37
C LEU A 50 7.84 4.46 -2.22
N TYR A 51 6.78 3.91 -1.66
CA TYR A 51 5.56 4.62 -1.30
C TYR A 51 5.29 4.46 0.19
N HIS A 52 4.64 5.46 0.77
CA HIS A 52 4.05 5.39 2.11
C HIS A 52 2.54 5.38 1.98
N PHE A 53 1.91 4.45 2.69
CA PHE A 53 0.47 4.23 2.63
C PHE A 53 -0.13 4.18 4.03
N THR A 54 -1.29 4.81 4.15
CA THR A 54 -2.13 4.70 5.33
C THR A 54 -3.58 4.56 4.91
N ALA A 55 -4.36 3.73 5.61
CA ALA A 55 -5.80 3.61 5.36
C ALA A 55 -6.60 3.78 6.66
N ARG A 56 -7.67 4.57 6.60
CA ARG A 56 -8.65 4.78 7.66
C ARG A 56 -10.06 4.76 7.08
N GLY A 57 -10.80 3.69 7.37
CA GLY A 57 -12.09 3.43 6.71
C GLY A 57 -11.92 3.38 5.19
N GLU A 58 -12.64 4.25 4.49
CA GLU A 58 -12.59 4.36 3.02
C GLU A 58 -11.55 5.37 2.51
N VAL A 59 -10.87 6.09 3.41
CA VAL A 59 -9.86 7.08 3.04
C VAL A 59 -8.48 6.43 3.04
N ILE A 60 -7.76 6.58 1.94
CA ILE A 60 -6.40 6.08 1.76
C ILE A 60 -5.49 7.27 1.47
N GLU A 61 -4.42 7.42 2.23
CA GLU A 61 -3.34 8.35 1.90
C GLU A 61 -2.21 7.57 1.24
N ALA A 62 -1.77 8.06 0.09
CA ALA A 62 -0.64 7.51 -0.65
C ALA A 62 0.37 8.62 -0.93
N THR A 63 1.58 8.48 -0.38
CA THR A 63 2.70 9.40 -0.60
C THR A 63 3.74 8.69 -1.44
N GLY A 64 3.88 9.12 -2.69
CA GLY A 64 4.84 8.55 -3.64
C GLY A 64 6.26 9.10 -3.50
N PRO A 65 7.17 8.69 -4.39
CA PRO A 65 8.58 9.12 -4.36
C PRO A 65 8.81 10.63 -4.45
N SER A 66 7.85 11.38 -5.00
CA SER A 66 7.90 12.85 -5.02
C SER A 66 7.65 13.50 -3.66
N GLY A 67 7.23 12.72 -2.65
CA GLY A 67 6.95 13.18 -1.29
C GLY A 67 5.59 13.88 -1.12
N GLN A 68 4.81 14.07 -2.19
CA GLN A 68 3.51 14.73 -2.09
C GLN A 68 2.40 13.71 -1.76
N PRO A 69 1.69 13.87 -0.63
CA PRO A 69 0.59 12.97 -0.27
C PRO A 69 -0.61 13.19 -1.19
N ARG A 70 -1.32 12.10 -1.49
CA ARG A 70 -2.61 12.12 -2.18
C ARG A 70 -3.63 11.32 -1.38
N THR A 71 -4.77 11.95 -1.14
CA THR A 71 -5.94 11.29 -0.55
C THR A 71 -6.76 10.64 -1.66
N LEU A 72 -7.03 9.34 -1.51
CA LEU A 72 -7.66 8.50 -2.51
C LEU A 72 -8.84 7.76 -1.89
N THR A 73 -9.89 7.57 -2.70
CA THR A 73 -10.93 6.59 -2.43
C THR A 73 -10.43 5.19 -2.82
N PRO A 74 -11.11 4.10 -2.42
CA PRO A 74 -10.70 2.74 -2.77
C PRO A 74 -10.76 2.48 -4.27
N ALA A 75 -11.80 3.00 -4.93
CA ALA A 75 -11.94 2.95 -6.37
C ALA A 75 -10.76 3.66 -7.04
N ARG A 76 -10.43 4.87 -6.59
CA ARG A 76 -9.30 5.62 -7.17
C ARG A 76 -7.95 4.96 -6.89
N PHE A 77 -7.79 4.35 -5.72
CA PHE A 77 -6.61 3.56 -5.39
C PHE A 77 -6.46 2.37 -6.33
N GLN A 78 -7.54 1.64 -6.61
CA GLN A 78 -7.54 0.54 -7.57
C GLN A 78 -7.28 1.02 -9.00
N GLU A 79 -7.80 2.16 -9.42
CA GLU A 79 -7.52 2.74 -10.73
C GLU A 79 -6.04 3.11 -10.91
N VAL A 80 -5.42 3.72 -9.90
CA VAL A 80 -4.02 4.15 -9.96
C VAL A 80 -3.06 2.97 -9.84
N PHE A 81 -3.34 2.06 -8.90
CA PHE A 81 -2.41 1.01 -8.53
C PHE A 81 -2.80 -0.37 -9.03
N GLY A 82 -3.90 -0.55 -9.77
CA GLY A 82 -4.47 -1.87 -10.08
C GLY A 82 -3.54 -2.86 -10.78
N SER A 83 -2.54 -2.36 -11.53
CA SER A 83 -1.52 -3.17 -12.19
C SER A 83 -0.24 -3.37 -11.39
N HIS A 84 -0.14 -2.76 -10.21
CA HIS A 84 1.05 -2.80 -9.36
C HIS A 84 1.01 -4.01 -8.42
N GLN A 85 2.19 -4.46 -8.06
CA GLN A 85 2.42 -5.31 -6.90
C GLN A 85 3.27 -4.56 -5.88
N PHE A 86 3.20 -4.99 -4.63
CA PHE A 86 3.86 -4.34 -3.52
C PHE A 86 4.67 -5.34 -2.72
N HIS A 87 5.92 -5.01 -2.42
CA HIS A 87 6.78 -5.82 -1.56
C HIS A 87 7.51 -4.97 -0.54
N SER A 88 8.30 -5.65 0.31
CA SER A 88 9.08 -5.01 1.36
C SER A 88 8.22 -4.16 2.31
N LEU A 89 6.98 -4.59 2.58
CA LEU A 89 6.10 -3.87 3.49
C LEU A 89 6.74 -3.74 4.88
N ARG A 90 6.85 -2.52 5.38
CA ARG A 90 7.39 -2.22 6.72
C ARG A 90 6.54 -1.16 7.41
N PRO A 91 6.18 -1.34 8.70
CA PRO A 91 5.61 -0.25 9.46
C PRO A 91 6.65 0.85 9.60
N THR A 92 6.27 2.11 9.40
CA THR A 92 7.20 3.25 9.56
C THR A 92 7.33 3.69 11.00
N GLY A 93 6.44 3.22 11.87
CA GLY A 93 6.28 3.70 13.24
C GLY A 93 5.43 4.97 13.36
N ARG A 94 5.02 5.58 12.23
CA ARG A 94 4.08 6.71 12.25
C ARG A 94 2.65 6.19 12.35
N LEU A 95 1.91 6.77 13.29
CA LEU A 95 0.46 6.69 13.35
C LEU A 95 -0.05 8.02 12.80
N THR A 96 -0.81 7.99 11.70
CA THR A 96 -1.43 9.22 11.21
C THR A 96 -2.64 9.52 12.07
N ASP A 97 -2.75 10.80 12.44
CA ASP A 97 -3.46 11.23 13.64
C ASP A 97 -4.90 10.73 13.78
N LEU A 98 -5.25 10.49 15.04
CA LEU A 98 -6.61 10.33 15.51
C LEU A 98 -7.32 11.67 15.29
N GLY A 99 -7.89 11.87 14.10
CA GLY A 99 -8.87 12.95 13.87
C GLY A 99 -9.85 13.02 15.06
N PRO A 100 -10.35 14.21 15.42
CA PRO A 100 -10.73 14.58 16.78
C PRO A 100 -11.55 13.50 17.50
N LEU A 101 -11.19 13.24 18.76
CA LEU A 101 -11.82 12.21 19.62
C LEU A 101 -13.32 12.43 19.86
N PHE A 102 -13.84 13.62 19.54
CA PHE A 102 -15.24 13.97 19.64
C PHE A 102 -15.63 14.79 18.41
N ALA A 103 -16.69 14.35 17.73
CA ALA A 103 -17.47 15.16 16.80
C ALA A 103 -18.77 15.58 17.52
#